data_AF-A0A090LV30-F1
#
_entry.id   AF-A0A090LV30-F1
#
_cell.length_a   1.000
_cell.length_b   1.000
_cell.length_c   1.000
_cell.angle_alpha   90.00
_cell.angle_beta   90.00
_cell.angle_gamma   90.00
#
_symmetry.space_group_name_H-M   'P 1'
#
loop_
_entity.id
_entity.type
_entity.pdbx_description
1 polymer ?
#
loop_
_entity_poly.entity_id
_entity_poly.type
_entity_poly.pdbx_seq_one_letter_code
_entity_poly.pdbx_strand_id
1 'polypeptide(L)'
;MECSKKLIGNFSIEEWLEKLNNIMYDDNCDEDTFLNTIKDFEIELIKEKETCKVLSDIFYKNSNWPLKFFLVLKTRQQFIIDIFIFNEFGWEVFDYIWKSPIPFHDRFEIIKEVGILNFTSTSAPLNENFELLCYTVEYDKYLDSKIDWALQYGIKTSQTQ
;
A
#
# COMPACT_ATOMS: atom_id res chain seq x y z
N MET A 1 33.24 -4.94 9.87
CA MET A 1 31.98 -4.18 9.93
C MET A 1 30.88 -5.23 9.85
N GLU A 2 30.34 -5.65 10.99
CA GLU A 2 29.26 -6.64 11.02
C GLU A 2 28.00 -5.96 10.49
N CYS A 3 27.58 -6.35 9.29
CA CYS A 3 26.28 -5.94 8.76
C CYS A 3 25.24 -6.71 9.58
N SER A 4 24.63 -6.07 10.57
CA SER A 4 23.52 -6.67 11.31
C SER A 4 22.44 -7.02 10.29
N LYS A 5 22.19 -8.32 10.08
CA LYS A 5 21.13 -8.78 9.19
C LYS A 5 19.82 -8.16 9.65
N LYS A 6 19.19 -7.34 8.81
CA LYS A 6 17.88 -6.76 9.10
C LYS A 6 16.86 -7.90 9.21
N LEU A 7 16.14 -7.93 10.31
CA LEU A 7 15.11 -8.94 10.60
C LEU A 7 13.73 -8.31 10.51
N ILE A 8 12.77 -9.10 10.03
CA ILE A 8 11.34 -8.84 10.14
C ILE A 8 10.77 -10.00 10.94
N GLY A 9 10.38 -9.73 12.19
CA GLY A 9 10.09 -10.77 13.17
C GLY A 9 11.31 -11.62 13.47
N ASN A 10 11.19 -12.92 13.25
CA ASN A 10 12.26 -13.91 13.51
C ASN A 10 13.05 -14.29 12.26
N PHE A 11 12.76 -13.70 11.10
CA PHE A 11 13.39 -14.05 9.83
C PHE A 11 14.16 -12.86 9.26
N SER A 12 15.30 -13.16 8.64
CA SER A 12 16.03 -12.23 7.79
C SER A 12 15.25 -11.96 6.49
N ILE A 13 15.63 -10.90 5.79
CA ILE A 13 15.05 -10.57 4.47
C ILE A 13 15.24 -11.75 3.50
N GLU A 14 16.42 -12.38 3.48
CA GLU A 14 16.72 -13.54 2.63
C GLU A 14 15.73 -14.70 2.87
N GLU A 15 15.46 -15.02 4.14
CA GLU A 15 14.51 -16.07 4.51
C GLU A 15 13.06 -15.69 4.15
N TRP A 16 12.70 -14.41 4.25
CA TRP A 16 11.40 -13.93 3.78
C TRP A 16 11.26 -14.05 2.26
N LEU A 17 12.29 -13.68 1.51
CA LEU A 17 12.29 -13.85 0.06
C LEU A 17 12.16 -15.31 -0.34
N GLU A 18 12.84 -16.23 0.34
CA GLU A 18 12.67 -17.66 0.10
C GLU A 18 11.22 -18.10 0.33
N LYS A 19 10.62 -17.70 1.46
CA LYS A 19 9.21 -18.01 1.77
C LYS A 19 8.24 -17.46 0.73
N LEU A 20 8.38 -16.19 0.35
CA LEU A 20 7.51 -15.53 -0.62
C LEU A 20 7.69 -16.11 -2.03
N ASN A 21 8.92 -16.42 -2.44
CA ASN A 21 9.17 -17.09 -3.72
C ASN A 21 8.57 -18.49 -3.74
N ASN A 22 8.68 -19.26 -2.65
CA ASN A 22 8.04 -20.57 -2.57
C ASN A 22 6.52 -20.48 -2.76
N ILE A 23 5.87 -19.46 -2.18
CA ILE A 23 4.44 -19.19 -2.41
C ILE A 23 4.19 -18.81 -3.87
N MET A 24 5.01 -17.94 -4.45
CA MET A 24 4.84 -17.47 -5.83
C MET A 24 4.98 -18.61 -6.85
N TYR A 25 5.88 -19.57 -6.63
CA TYR A 25 6.15 -20.67 -7.55
C TYR A 25 5.37 -21.96 -7.24
N ASP A 26 4.67 -22.04 -6.11
CA ASP A 26 3.79 -23.16 -5.80
C ASP A 26 2.39 -22.97 -6.40
N ASP A 27 2.05 -23.82 -7.37
CA ASP A 27 0.75 -23.77 -8.06
C ASP A 27 -0.42 -24.29 -7.19
N ASN A 28 -0.14 -24.91 -6.04
CA ASN A 28 -1.15 -25.39 -5.10
C ASN A 28 -1.29 -24.52 -3.86
N CYS A 29 -0.47 -23.47 -3.71
CA CYS A 29 -0.56 -22.57 -2.57
C CYS A 29 -1.86 -21.75 -2.66
N ASP A 30 -2.64 -21.73 -1.59
CA ASP A 30 -3.86 -20.95 -1.50
C ASP A 30 -3.66 -19.60 -0.78
N GLU A 31 -4.63 -18.71 -0.98
CA GLU A 31 -4.63 -17.35 -0.42
C GLU A 31 -4.52 -17.35 1.10
N ASP A 32 -5.18 -18.30 1.78
CA ASP A 32 -5.20 -18.35 3.24
C ASP A 32 -3.85 -18.81 3.80
N THR A 33 -3.14 -19.71 3.11
CA THR A 33 -1.77 -20.11 3.43
C THR A 33 -0.81 -18.93 3.26
N PHE A 34 -0.95 -18.17 2.16
CA PHE A 34 -0.18 -16.95 1.95
C PHE A 34 -0.40 -15.93 3.08
N LEU A 35 -1.65 -15.59 3.38
CA LEU A 35 -2.00 -14.62 4.41
C LEU A 35 -1.52 -15.06 5.80
N ASN A 36 -1.64 -16.35 6.13
CA ASN A 36 -1.12 -16.88 7.38
C ASN A 36 0.40 -16.84 7.46
N THR A 37 1.11 -16.99 6.33
CA THR A 37 2.57 -16.95 6.30
C THR A 37 3.11 -15.57 6.64
N ILE A 38 2.49 -14.53 6.09
CA ILE A 38 2.92 -13.13 6.28
C ILE A 38 2.25 -12.43 7.46
N LYS A 39 1.41 -13.16 8.19
CA LYS A 39 0.60 -12.64 9.28
C LYS A 39 1.47 -11.90 10.30
N ASP A 40 0.99 -10.73 10.72
CA ASP A 40 1.63 -9.85 11.70
C ASP A 40 2.92 -9.15 11.19
N PHE A 41 3.29 -9.34 9.93
CA PHE A 41 4.47 -8.73 9.29
C PHE A 41 4.15 -8.04 7.97
N GLU A 42 2.87 -7.90 7.62
CA GLU A 42 2.42 -7.43 6.31
C GLU A 42 2.95 -6.03 6.00
N ILE A 43 2.95 -5.13 6.99
CA ILE A 43 3.41 -3.75 6.85
C ILE A 43 4.92 -3.69 6.70
N GLU A 44 5.67 -4.44 7.51
CA GLU A 44 7.12 -4.52 7.46
C GLU A 44 7.59 -5.10 6.12
N LEU A 45 6.90 -6.10 5.60
CA LEU A 45 7.20 -6.70 4.29
C LEU A 45 6.94 -5.72 3.13
N ILE A 46 5.94 -4.84 3.24
CA ILE A 46 5.75 -3.77 2.25
C ILE A 46 6.84 -2.70 2.38
N LYS A 47 7.35 -2.42 3.58
CA LYS A 47 8.41 -1.41 3.78
C LYS A 47 9.78 -1.86 3.26
N GLU A 48 10.02 -3.16 3.14
CA GLU A 48 11.23 -3.69 2.53
C GLU A 48 11.14 -3.79 1.01
N LYS A 49 12.10 -3.17 0.32
CA LYS A 49 12.15 -3.07 -1.16
C LYS A 49 11.96 -4.42 -1.86
N GLU A 50 12.76 -5.41 -1.47
CA GLU A 50 12.82 -6.70 -2.17
C GLU A 50 11.56 -7.54 -1.93
N THR A 51 11.06 -7.58 -0.69
CA THR A 51 9.84 -8.32 -0.37
C THR A 51 8.60 -7.66 -0.98
N CYS A 52 8.54 -6.33 -1.03
CA CYS A 52 7.47 -5.59 -1.69
C CYS A 52 7.38 -5.94 -3.18
N LYS A 53 8.52 -6.06 -3.87
CA LYS A 53 8.54 -6.49 -5.28
C LYS A 53 8.00 -7.91 -5.46
N VAL A 54 8.39 -8.85 -4.60
CA VAL A 54 7.86 -10.23 -4.67
C VAL A 54 6.36 -10.26 -4.35
N LEU A 55 5.86 -9.40 -3.45
CA LEU A 55 4.42 -9.26 -3.21
C LEU A 55 3.68 -8.79 -4.47
N SER A 56 4.22 -7.82 -5.22
CA SER A 56 3.67 -7.40 -6.51
C SER A 56 3.62 -8.58 -7.51
N ASP A 57 4.68 -9.39 -7.58
CA ASP A 57 4.73 -10.55 -8.48
C ASP A 57 3.72 -11.65 -8.07
N ILE A 58 3.53 -11.87 -6.76
CA ILE A 58 2.49 -12.77 -6.24
C ILE A 58 1.09 -12.30 -6.68
N PHE A 59 0.82 -11.00 -6.58
CA PHE A 59 -0.49 -10.43 -6.96
C PHE A 59 -0.70 -10.36 -8.47
N TYR A 60 0.37 -10.22 -9.25
CA TYR A 60 0.32 -10.40 -10.69
C TYR A 60 -0.13 -11.83 -11.06
N LYS A 61 0.46 -12.85 -10.42
CA LYS A 61 0.10 -14.26 -10.64
C LYS A 61 -1.32 -14.57 -10.12
N ASN A 62 -1.67 -14.04 -8.96
CA ASN A 62 -2.90 -14.35 -8.23
C ASN A 62 -3.79 -13.10 -8.06
N SER A 63 -4.38 -12.63 -9.16
CA SER A 63 -5.11 -11.35 -9.24
C SER A 63 -6.32 -11.19 -8.30
N ASN A 64 -6.80 -12.26 -7.68
CA ASN A 64 -7.90 -12.22 -6.71
C ASN A 64 -7.44 -12.07 -5.24
N TRP A 65 -6.17 -12.31 -4.94
CA TRP A 65 -5.61 -12.24 -3.58
C TRP A 65 -5.45 -10.83 -2.96
N PRO A 66 -5.24 -9.76 -3.75
CA PRO A 66 -5.03 -8.43 -3.18
C PRO A 66 -6.17 -7.94 -2.29
N LEU A 67 -7.41 -8.37 -2.54
CA LEU A 67 -8.56 -7.91 -1.75
C LEU A 67 -8.48 -8.38 -0.29
N LYS A 68 -8.28 -9.67 -0.02
CA LYS A 68 -8.19 -10.13 1.37
C LYS A 68 -6.95 -9.56 2.05
N PHE A 69 -5.83 -9.44 1.32
CA PHE A 69 -4.63 -8.79 1.83
C PHE A 69 -4.91 -7.34 2.29
N PHE A 70 -5.60 -6.56 1.45
CA PHE A 70 -6.04 -5.21 1.80
C PHE A 70 -6.94 -5.19 3.05
N LEU A 71 -7.91 -6.12 3.13
CA LEU A 71 -8.80 -6.21 4.29
C LEU A 71 -8.00 -6.51 5.57
N VAL A 72 -6.96 -7.34 5.51
CA VAL A 72 -6.05 -7.58 6.63
C VAL A 72 -5.32 -6.28 7.02
N LEU A 73 -4.67 -5.59 6.07
CA LEU A 73 -3.96 -4.33 6.34
C LEU A 73 -4.84 -3.29 7.03
N LYS A 74 -6.08 -3.14 6.57
CA LYS A 74 -7.06 -2.20 7.12
C LYS A 74 -7.39 -2.48 8.59
N THR A 75 -7.30 -3.73 9.04
CA THR A 75 -7.47 -4.05 10.48
C THR A 75 -6.27 -3.65 11.33
N ARG A 76 -5.10 -3.42 10.71
CA ARG A 76 -3.84 -3.12 11.40
C ARG A 76 -3.51 -1.64 11.41
N GLN A 77 -3.92 -0.90 10.40
CA GLN A 77 -3.55 0.49 10.23
C GLN A 77 -4.71 1.36 9.78
N GLN A 78 -4.84 2.52 10.42
CA GLN A 78 -5.89 3.49 10.13
C GLN A 78 -5.64 4.29 8.84
N PHE A 79 -4.37 4.57 8.54
CA PHE A 79 -3.91 5.33 7.36
C PHE A 79 -3.09 4.38 6.48
N ILE A 80 -3.72 3.80 5.46
CA ILE A 80 -3.12 2.70 4.68
C ILE A 80 -2.13 3.23 3.65
N ILE A 81 -2.36 4.42 3.11
CA ILE A 81 -1.58 5.00 2.00
C ILE A 81 -0.15 5.24 2.46
N ASP A 82 0.05 5.64 3.72
CA ASP A 82 1.38 5.79 4.32
C ASP A 82 2.24 4.53 4.19
N ILE A 83 1.65 3.34 4.19
CA ILE A 83 2.39 2.07 4.04
C ILE A 83 3.12 2.02 2.70
N PHE A 84 2.47 2.52 1.65
CA PHE A 84 2.91 2.37 0.26
C PHE A 84 3.82 3.52 -0.22
N ILE A 85 3.79 4.70 0.44
CA ILE A 85 4.59 5.87 0.04
C ILE A 85 6.09 5.65 0.25
N PHE A 86 6.47 4.96 1.33
CA PHE A 86 7.87 4.87 1.76
C PHE A 86 8.70 3.85 0.96
N ASN A 87 8.08 3.04 0.09
CA ASN A 87 8.78 2.07 -0.75
C ASN A 87 8.55 2.39 -2.23
N GLU A 88 9.62 2.46 -3.02
CA GLU A 88 9.58 2.69 -4.49
C GLU A 88 8.72 1.69 -5.28
N PHE A 89 8.45 0.51 -4.72
CA PHE A 89 7.54 -0.49 -5.31
C PHE A 89 6.19 -0.58 -4.60
N GLY A 90 5.96 0.23 -3.55
CA GLY A 90 4.71 0.21 -2.80
C GLY A 90 3.49 0.56 -3.65
N TRP A 91 3.66 1.45 -4.63
CA TRP A 91 2.58 1.82 -5.55
C TRP A 91 2.10 0.65 -6.41
N GLU A 92 2.98 -0.30 -6.76
CA GLU A 92 2.62 -1.48 -7.58
C GLU A 92 1.72 -2.43 -6.78
N VAL A 93 2.09 -2.72 -5.53
CA VAL A 93 1.27 -3.52 -4.61
C VAL A 93 -0.10 -2.86 -4.43
N PHE A 94 -0.12 -1.54 -4.25
CA PHE A 94 -1.35 -0.78 -4.12
C PHE A 94 -2.20 -0.78 -5.39
N ASP A 95 -1.60 -0.75 -6.59
CA ASP A 95 -2.33 -0.82 -7.86
C ASP A 95 -3.10 -2.14 -8.00
N TYR A 96 -2.51 -3.27 -7.59
CA TYR A 96 -3.23 -4.55 -7.52
C TYR A 96 -4.38 -4.52 -6.52
N ILE A 97 -4.18 -3.92 -5.34
CA ILE A 97 -5.24 -3.71 -4.36
C ILE A 97 -6.36 -2.86 -4.98
N TRP A 98 -6.04 -1.73 -5.59
CA TRP A 98 -7.01 -0.81 -6.17
C TRP A 98 -7.82 -1.42 -7.33
N LYS A 99 -7.22 -2.32 -8.11
CA LYS A 99 -7.90 -3.08 -9.17
C LYS A 99 -8.82 -4.18 -8.64
N SER A 100 -8.65 -4.60 -7.39
CA SER A 100 -9.52 -5.58 -6.75
C SER A 100 -10.92 -4.99 -6.45
N PRO A 101 -11.96 -5.83 -6.21
CA PRO A 101 -13.32 -5.37 -5.97
C PRO A 101 -13.51 -4.82 -4.54
N ILE A 102 -12.74 -3.79 -4.19
CA ILE A 102 -12.84 -3.05 -2.92
C ILE A 102 -14.24 -2.41 -2.81
N PRO A 103 -14.92 -2.51 -1.65
CA PRO A 103 -16.16 -1.81 -1.38
C PRO A 103 -16.06 -0.30 -1.58
N PHE A 104 -17.14 0.33 -2.07
CA PHE A 104 -17.15 1.77 -2.35
C PHE A 104 -16.75 2.64 -1.15
N HIS A 105 -17.21 2.29 0.06
CA HIS A 105 -16.88 3.04 1.27
C HIS A 105 -15.36 3.05 1.53
N ASP A 106 -14.68 1.93 1.28
CA ASP A 106 -13.24 1.81 1.48
C ASP A 106 -12.45 2.56 0.42
N ARG A 107 -12.89 2.52 -0.83
CA ARG A 107 -12.32 3.36 -1.90
C ARG A 107 -12.39 4.83 -1.54
N PHE A 108 -13.51 5.26 -0.95
CA PHE A 108 -13.71 6.64 -0.55
C PHE A 108 -12.79 7.08 0.60
N GLU A 109 -12.59 6.22 1.60
CA GLU A 109 -11.64 6.50 2.69
C GLU A 109 -10.19 6.60 2.18
N ILE A 110 -9.81 5.74 1.23
CA ILE A 110 -8.51 5.82 0.54
C ILE A 110 -8.34 7.16 -0.18
N ILE A 111 -9.34 7.58 -0.96
CA ILE A 111 -9.30 8.86 -1.69
C ILE A 111 -9.20 10.04 -0.72
N LYS A 112 -9.90 9.99 0.42
CA LYS A 112 -9.78 11.00 1.48
C LYS A 112 -8.36 11.06 2.03
N GLU A 113 -7.77 9.92 2.33
CA GLU A 113 -6.41 9.83 2.87
C GLU A 113 -5.40 10.45 1.89
N VAL A 114 -5.48 10.08 0.60
CA VAL A 114 -4.67 10.68 -0.46
C VAL A 114 -4.85 12.21 -0.47
N GLY A 115 -6.08 12.72 -0.41
CA GLY A 115 -6.28 14.15 -0.43
C GLY A 115 -5.79 14.87 0.83
N ILE A 116 -5.94 14.27 2.03
CA ILE A 116 -5.36 14.80 3.26
C ILE A 116 -3.84 14.93 3.10
N LEU A 117 -3.17 13.88 2.64
CA LEU A 117 -1.73 13.88 2.42
C LEU A 117 -1.33 14.93 1.39
N ASN A 118 -2.05 15.02 0.28
CA ASN A 118 -1.78 15.98 -0.79
C ASN A 118 -1.89 17.45 -0.31
N PHE A 119 -2.82 17.75 0.59
CA PHE A 119 -3.07 19.13 1.05
C PHE A 119 -2.33 19.52 2.33
N THR A 120 -2.01 18.56 3.19
CA THR A 120 -1.47 18.82 4.54
C THR A 120 -0.01 18.41 4.71
N SER A 121 0.48 17.47 3.90
CA SER A 121 1.87 17.04 3.96
C SER A 121 2.77 17.94 3.15
N THR A 122 3.92 18.33 3.72
CA THR A 122 4.96 19.08 3.02
C THR A 122 5.85 18.19 2.15
N SER A 123 5.87 16.88 2.42
CA SER A 123 6.78 15.93 1.76
C SER A 123 6.08 14.94 0.84
N ALA A 124 4.84 14.56 1.12
CA ALA A 124 4.12 13.57 0.30
C ALA A 124 3.96 14.03 -1.16
N PRO A 125 3.54 15.28 -1.46
CA PRO A 125 3.43 15.75 -2.86
C PRO A 125 4.74 15.79 -3.65
N LEU A 126 5.90 15.69 -2.97
CA LEU A 126 7.22 15.66 -3.60
C LEU A 126 7.73 14.22 -3.80
N ASN A 127 6.96 13.21 -3.39
CA ASN A 127 7.33 11.80 -3.49
C ASN A 127 6.73 11.18 -4.76
N GLU A 128 7.60 10.63 -5.62
CA GLU A 128 7.20 10.01 -6.90
C GLU A 128 6.20 8.86 -6.70
N ASN A 129 6.32 8.05 -5.65
CA ASN A 129 5.34 7.00 -5.35
C ASN A 129 3.98 7.58 -4.99
N PHE A 130 3.97 8.69 -4.26
CA PHE A 130 2.71 9.34 -3.90
C PHE A 130 2.01 9.90 -5.14
N GLU A 131 2.76 10.46 -6.10
CA GLU A 131 2.21 10.87 -7.40
C GLU A 131 1.60 9.67 -8.16
N LEU A 132 2.30 8.53 -8.19
CA LEU A 132 1.78 7.30 -8.79
C LEU A 132 0.52 6.79 -8.08
N LEU A 133 0.47 6.84 -6.75
CA LEU A 133 -0.73 6.48 -5.97
C LEU A 133 -1.91 7.41 -6.30
N CYS A 134 -1.66 8.72 -6.42
CA CYS A 134 -2.68 9.70 -6.84
C CYS A 134 -3.22 9.37 -8.24
N TYR A 135 -2.34 9.00 -9.17
CA TYR A 135 -2.72 8.58 -10.51
C TYR A 135 -3.56 7.30 -10.48
N THR A 136 -3.15 6.28 -9.72
CA THR A 136 -3.85 5.00 -9.57
C THR A 136 -5.29 5.18 -9.10
N VAL A 137 -5.52 6.06 -8.11
CA VAL A 137 -6.89 6.32 -7.61
C VAL A 137 -7.68 7.32 -8.45
N GLU A 138 -7.10 7.78 -9.57
CA GLU A 138 -7.63 8.83 -10.42
C GLU A 138 -8.00 10.09 -9.63
N TYR A 139 -7.14 10.46 -8.66
CA TYR A 139 -7.41 11.53 -7.69
C TYR A 139 -7.81 12.85 -8.37
N ASP A 140 -7.22 13.15 -9.53
CA ASP A 140 -7.52 14.36 -10.32
C ASP A 140 -9.01 14.51 -10.70
N LYS A 141 -9.74 13.40 -10.86
CA LYS A 141 -11.19 13.45 -11.15
C LYS A 141 -12.02 13.98 -9.96
N TYR A 142 -11.42 14.02 -8.78
CA TYR A 142 -12.03 14.54 -7.56
C TYR A 142 -11.58 15.98 -7.27
N LEU A 143 -10.77 16.59 -8.13
CA LEU A 143 -10.14 17.91 -7.93
C LEU A 143 -10.85 19.09 -8.61
N ASP A 144 -12.08 18.93 -9.13
CA ASP A 144 -12.85 19.98 -9.84
C ASP A 144 -12.83 21.35 -9.14
N SER A 145 -12.66 21.36 -7.81
CA SER A 145 -12.02 22.46 -7.09
C SER A 145 -11.27 21.92 -5.88
N LYS A 146 -9.92 21.96 -5.93
CA LYS A 146 -9.03 21.58 -4.82
C LYS A 146 -9.47 22.19 -3.46
N ILE A 147 -9.97 23.41 -3.50
CA ILE A 147 -10.44 24.15 -2.32
C ILE A 147 -11.81 23.63 -1.86
N ASP A 148 -12.76 23.43 -2.78
CA ASP A 148 -14.09 22.92 -2.40
C ASP A 148 -14.04 21.48 -1.90
N TRP A 149 -13.16 20.64 -2.47
CA TRP A 149 -12.92 19.29 -1.96
C TRP A 149 -12.35 19.34 -0.54
N ALA A 150 -11.28 20.11 -0.31
CA ALA A 150 -10.69 20.24 1.03
C ALA A 150 -11.70 20.79 2.05
N LEU A 151 -12.52 21.78 1.66
CA LEU A 151 -13.58 22.35 2.48
C LEU A 151 -14.70 21.34 2.78
N GLN A 152 -15.13 20.54 1.79
CA GLN A 152 -16.15 19.49 1.98
C GLN A 152 -15.74 18.45 3.03
N TYR A 153 -14.44 18.21 3.18
CA TYR A 153 -13.90 17.25 4.16
C TYR A 153 -13.30 17.90 5.41
N GLY A 154 -13.53 19.21 5.62
CA GLY A 154 -13.09 19.92 6.82
C GLY A 154 -11.58 20.14 6.93
N ILE A 155 -10.85 20.02 5.83
CA ILE A 155 -9.40 20.23 5.76
C ILE A 155 -9.15 21.73 5.60
N LYS A 156 -8.47 22.34 6.58
CA LYS A 156 -8.07 23.75 6.51
C LYS A 156 -6.94 23.90 5.49
N THR A 157 -7.21 24.52 4.35
CA THR A 157 -6.17 24.90 3.40
C THR A 157 -5.50 26.20 3.84
N SER A 158 -4.18 26.27 3.74
CA SER A 158 -3.38 27.45 4.13
C SER A 158 -3.50 28.63 3.16
N GLN A 159 -4.42 28.59 2.19
CA GLN A 159 -4.56 29.58 1.12
C GLN A 159 -5.73 30.57 1.30
N THR A 160 -6.39 30.61 2.46
CA THR A 160 -7.26 31.74 2.83
C THR A 160 -6.49 32.77 3.65
N GLN A 161 -5.65 33.56 2.97
CA GLN A 161 -5.34 34.97 3.31
C GLN A 161 -5.16 35.78 2.03
#